data_AF-A0A2L2Z944-F1
#
_entry.id   AF-A0A2L2Z944-F1
#
_cell.length_a   1.000
_cell.length_b   1.000
_cell.length_c   1.000
_cell.angle_alpha   90.00
_cell.angle_beta   90.00
_cell.angle_gamma   90.00
#
_symmetry.space_group_name_H-M   'P 1'
#
loop_
_entity.id
_entity.type
_entity.pdbx_description
1 polymer ?
#
loop_
_entity_poly.entity_id
_entity_poly.type
_entity_poly.pdbx_seq_one_letter_code
_entity_poly.pdbx_strand_id
1 'polypeptide(L)' 'ATGDQKNCVVEESQKAYKEAFDISKSKLQPTHPIRPGLALNFSAYYFEILNSPDNARQLATQAFDDA' A
#
# COMPACT_ATOMS: atom_id res chain seq x y z
N ALA A 1 -25.61 10.91 -0.09
CA ALA A 1 -25.18 9.85 -1.04
C ALA A 1 -23.67 9.86 -1.32
N THR A 2 -22.89 10.83 -0.84
CA THR A 2 -21.44 10.95 -1.13
C THR A 2 -20.53 10.10 -0.24
N GLY A 3 -21.06 9.55 0.87
CA GLY A 3 -20.29 8.71 1.80
C GLY A 3 -20.05 7.30 1.26
N ASP A 4 -21.08 6.67 0.71
CA ASP A 4 -21.00 5.29 0.20
C ASP A 4 -20.06 5.16 -1.00
N GLN A 5 -20.12 6.11 -1.95
CA GLN A 5 -19.21 6.11 -3.10
C GLN A 5 -17.75 6.28 -2.68
N LYS A 6 -17.47 7.10 -1.65
CA LYS A 6 -16.11 7.25 -1.12
C LYS A 6 -15.62 5.94 -0.50
N ASN A 7 -16.45 5.28 0.30
CA ASN A 7 -16.08 4.01 0.93
C ASN A 7 -15.79 2.92 -0.12
N CYS A 8 -16.59 2.82 -1.19
CA CYS A 8 -16.32 1.89 -2.28
C CYS A 8 -14.96 2.15 -2.94
N VAL A 9 -14.63 3.41 -3.25
CA VAL A 9 -13.35 3.77 -3.88
C VAL A 9 -12.17 3.48 -2.94
N VAL A 10 -12.34 3.71 -1.65
CA VAL A 10 -11.33 3.38 -0.62
C VAL A 10 -11.10 1.86 -0.60
N GLU A 11 -12.16 1.05 -0.51
CA GLU A 11 -12.03 -0.41 -0.50
C GLU A 11 -11.41 -0.96 -1.79
N GLU A 12 -11.80 -0.44 -2.95
CA GLU A 12 -11.22 -0.82 -4.25
C GLU A 12 -9.74 -0.45 -4.33
N SER A 13 -9.38 0.76 -3.90
CA SER A 13 -7.98 1.21 -3.85
C SER A 13 -7.14 0.31 -2.94
N GLN A 14 -7.66 -0.05 -1.76
CA GLN A 14 -6.97 -0.95 -0.84
C GLN A 14 -6.75 -2.34 -1.45
N LYS A 15 -7.76 -2.89 -2.15
CA LYS A 15 -7.63 -4.18 -2.85
C LYS A 15 -6.56 -4.12 -3.93
N ALA A 16 -6.59 -3.07 -4.77
CA ALA A 16 -5.61 -2.88 -5.84
C ALA A 16 -4.17 -2.75 -5.30
N TYR A 17 -3.97 -1.97 -4.24
CA TYR A 17 -2.65 -1.86 -3.60
C TYR A 17 -2.16 -3.19 -3.03
N LYS A 18 -3.04 -3.93 -2.35
CA LYS A 18 -2.69 -5.24 -1.78
C LYS A 18 -2.31 -6.25 -2.87
N GLU A 19 -3.11 -6.33 -3.93
CA GLU A 19 -2.84 -7.21 -5.07
C GLU A 19 -1.53 -6.86 -5.76
N ALA A 20 -1.30 -5.57 -6.04
CA ALA A 20 -0.03 -5.12 -6.61
C ALA A 20 1.15 -5.46 -5.70
N PHE A 21 1.01 -5.30 -4.39
CA PHE A 21 2.06 -5.61 -3.42
C PHE A 21 2.38 -7.10 -3.38
N ASP A 22 1.37 -7.97 -3.34
CA ASP A 22 1.53 -9.43 -3.36
C ASP A 22 2.17 -9.90 -4.69
N ILE A 23 1.72 -9.35 -5.83
CA ILE A 23 2.32 -9.62 -7.14
C ILE A 23 3.79 -9.16 -7.16
N SER A 24 4.09 -7.97 -6.62
CA SER A 24 5.46 -7.46 -6.57
C SER A 24 6.39 -8.37 -5.74
N LYS A 25 5.89 -8.93 -4.64
CA LYS A 25 6.64 -9.88 -3.81
C LYS A 25 6.89 -11.20 -4.51
N SER A 26 5.92 -11.69 -5.28
CA SER A 26 6.01 -12.97 -6.00
C SER A 26 6.81 -12.86 -7.31
N LYS A 27 6.69 -11.75 -8.03
CA LYS A 27 7.21 -11.60 -9.40
C LYS A 27 8.48 -10.77 -9.48
N LEU A 28 8.79 -9.95 -8.48
CA LEU A 28 9.95 -9.06 -8.49
C LEU A 28 10.96 -9.45 -7.40
N GLN A 29 12.24 -9.35 -7.78
CA GLN A 29 13.37 -9.53 -6.87
C GLN A 29 13.32 -8.47 -5.76
N PRO A 30 13.75 -8.77 -4.52
CA PRO A 30 13.75 -7.80 -3.41
C PRO A 30 14.44 -6.47 -3.74
N THR A 31 15.53 -6.53 -4.49
CA THR A 31 16.33 -5.38 -4.95
C THR A 31 15.68 -4.58 -6.09
N HIS A 32 14.51 -4.99 -6.58
CA HIS A 32 13.85 -4.33 -7.70
C HIS A 32 13.25 -2.98 -7.25
N PRO A 33 13.59 -1.84 -7.88
CA PRO A 33 13.24 -0.50 -7.39
C PRO A 33 11.73 -0.22 -7.30
N ILE A 34 10.91 -0.99 -8.03
CA ILE A 34 9.44 -0.90 -7.96
C ILE A 34 8.88 -1.36 -6.60
N ARG A 35 9.49 -2.35 -5.93
CA ARG A 35 8.99 -2.88 -4.66
C ARG A 35 8.94 -1.83 -3.53
N PRO A 36 10.03 -1.09 -3.23
CA PRO A 36 9.99 -0.05 -2.22
C PRO A 36 9.08 1.11 -2.65
N GLY A 37 9.07 1.50 -3.93
CA GLY A 37 8.18 2.55 -4.43
C GLY A 37 6.70 2.22 -4.24
N LEU A 38 6.30 0.98 -4.52
CA LEU A 38 4.92 0.52 -4.32
C LEU A 38 4.54 0.50 -2.84
N ALA A 39 5.45 0.04 -1.98
CA ALA A 39 5.19 0.01 -0.54
C ALA A 39 5.10 1.42 0.05
N LEU A 40 5.94 2.36 -0.39
CA LEU A 40 5.85 3.77 0.01
C LEU A 40 4.49 4.37 -0.39
N ASN A 41 4.03 4.13 -1.62
CA ASN A 41 2.71 4.59 -2.06
C ASN A 41 1.57 3.98 -1.23
N PHE A 42 1.67 2.70 -0.90
CA PHE A 42 0.66 2.04 -0.07
C PHE A 42 0.70 2.54 1.39
N SER A 43 1.88 2.89 1.90
CA SER A 43 2.03 3.55 3.21
C SER A 43 1.36 4.92 3.24
N ALA A 44 1.56 5.75 2.20
CA ALA A 44 0.88 7.03 2.07
C ALA A 44 -0.65 6.87 2.03
N TYR A 45 -1.16 5.86 1.32
CA TYR A 45 -2.59 5.53 1.33
C TYR A 45 -3.13 5.24 2.75
N TYR A 46 -2.41 4.44 3.55
CA TYR A 46 -2.81 4.17 4.93
C TYR A 46 -2.82 5.44 5.80
N PHE A 47 -1.88 6.34 5.59
CA PHE A 47 -1.77 7.59 6.34
C PHE A 47 -2.86 8.60 5.94
N GLU A 48 -3.00 8.87 4.63
CA GLU A 48 -3.84 9.94 4.11
C GLU A 48 -5.31 9.54 3.95
N ILE A 49 -5.58 8.28 3.55
CA ILE A 49 -6.94 7.84 3.20
C ILE A 49 -7.59 7.09 4.35
N LEU A 50 -6.87 6.15 4.98
CA LEU A 50 -7.38 5.35 6.10
C LEU A 50 -7.12 5.97 7.47
N ASN A 51 -6.47 7.15 7.53
CA ASN A 51 -6.10 7.85 8.77
C ASN A 51 -5.46 6.90 9.80
N SER A 52 -4.63 5.97 9.32
CA SER A 52 -4.07 4.85 10.07
C SER A 52 -2.53 4.95 10.06
N PRO A 53 -1.95 5.91 10.80
CA PRO A 53 -0.52 6.20 10.75
C PRO A 53 0.36 5.04 11.22
N ASP A 54 -0.15 4.19 12.12
CA ASP A 54 0.60 3.04 12.61
C ASP A 54 0.79 1.97 11.54
N ASN A 55 -0.26 1.69 10.76
CA ASN A 55 -0.19 0.76 9.63
C ASN A 55 0.72 1.30 8.53
N ALA A 56 0.64 2.61 8.26
CA ALA A 56 1.52 3.27 7.30
C ALA A 56 2.99 3.10 7.68
N ARG A 57 3.33 3.33 8.96
CA ARG A 57 4.69 3.20 9.47
C ARG A 57 5.19 1.76 9.37
N GLN A 58 4.38 0.79 9.81
CA GLN A 58 4.74 -0.63 9.72
C GLN A 58 5.03 -1.05 8.28
N LEU A 59 4.21 -0.62 7.33
CA LEU A 59 4.38 -0.97 5.93
C LEU A 59 5.61 -0.30 5.30
N ALA A 60 5.91 0.95 5.67
CA ALA A 60 7.12 1.64 5.26
C ALA A 60 8.39 1.00 5.85
N THR A 61 8.36 0.61 7.13
CA THR A 61 9.47 -0.10 7.78
C THR A 61 9.73 -1.44 7.11
N GLN A 62 8.69 -2.25 6.89
CA GLN A 62 8.82 -3.53 6.20
C GLN A 62 9.43 -3.36 4.80
N ALA A 63 9.03 -2.32 4.07
CA ALA A 63 9.56 -2.03 2.75
C ALA A 63 11.05 -1.68 2.75
N PHE A 64 11.51 -1.04 3.83
CA PHE A 64 12.91 -0.69 4.02
C PHE A 64 13.74 -1.91 4.42
N ASP A 65 13.19 -2.78 5.28
CA ASP A 65 13.86 -4.00 5.73
C ASP A 65 13.91 -5.10 4.65
N ASP A 66 12.93 -5.13 3.75
CA ASP A 66 12.85 -6.09 2.64
C ASP A 66 13.74 -5.72 1.43
N ALA A 67 14.27 -4.49 1.38
CA ALA A 67 15.08 -3.97 0.27
C ALA A 67 16.57 -4.24 0.46
#